data_AF-A0A838P4K4-F1
#
_entry.id   AF-A0A838P4K4-F1
#
_cell.length_a   1.000
_cell.length_b   1.000
_cell.length_c   1.000
_cell.angle_alpha   90.00
_cell.angle_beta   90.00
_cell.angle_gamma   90.00
#
_symmetry.space_group_name_H-M   'P 1'
#
loop_
_entity.id
_entity.type
_entity.pdbx_description
1 polymer ?
#
loop_
_entity_poly.entity_id
_entity_poly.type
_entity_poly.pdbx_seq_one_letter_code
_entity_poly.pdbx_strand_id
1 'polypeptide(L)'
;MSVHQPDGVEGTTERFDYFMIRVTRSEREPGRLAGLIERLGSGEKRIFETGEQLVRLVGGGTAFDLNMQSGTGDRNRSDPL
;
A
#
# COMPACT_ATOMS: atom_id res chain seq x y z
N MET A 1 11.34 12.30 49.74
CA MET A 1 11.29 10.99 49.08
C MET A 1 10.50 11.15 47.79
N SER A 2 11.16 11.47 46.67
CA SER A 2 10.50 11.66 45.38
C SER A 2 10.52 10.34 44.61
N VAL A 3 9.33 9.78 44.37
CA VAL A 3 9.15 8.54 43.61
C VAL A 3 9.44 8.85 42.14
N HIS A 4 10.52 8.30 41.60
CA HIS A 4 10.75 8.24 40.16
C HIS A 4 9.69 7.33 39.55
N GLN A 5 8.77 7.91 38.79
CA GLN A 5 7.96 7.17 37.82
C GLN A 5 8.87 6.82 36.64
N PRO A 6 8.94 5.56 36.19
CA PRO A 6 9.68 5.23 34.97
C PRO A 6 8.91 5.80 33.79
N ASP A 7 9.57 6.68 33.04
CA ASP A 7 9.08 7.24 31.79
C ASP A 7 8.59 6.12 30.87
N GLY A 8 7.35 6.25 30.41
CA GLY A 8 6.65 5.29 29.58
C GLY A 8 7.44 5.01 28.31
N VAL A 9 7.74 3.74 28.08
CA VAL A 9 8.19 3.22 26.79
C VAL A 9 7.04 3.47 25.81
N GLU A 10 7.17 4.48 24.93
CA GLU A 10 6.29 4.65 23.79
C GLU A 10 6.45 3.44 22.88
N GLY A 11 5.67 2.39 23.14
CA GLY A 11 5.58 1.24 22.27
C GLY A 11 4.94 1.69 20.97
N THR A 12 5.74 1.77 19.90
CA THR A 12 5.22 1.77 18.53
C THR A 12 4.36 0.52 18.41
N THR A 13 3.05 0.68 18.52
CA THR A 13 2.13 -0.43 18.46
C THR A 13 2.10 -0.87 17.01
N GLU A 14 2.84 -1.94 16.69
CA GLU A 14 2.85 -2.52 15.36
C GLU A 14 1.41 -2.83 14.95
N ARG A 15 0.97 -2.26 13.83
CA ARG A 15 -0.35 -2.53 13.27
C ARG A 15 -0.22 -3.60 12.20
N PHE A 16 -0.86 -4.74 12.45
CA PHE A 16 -0.93 -5.82 11.48
C PHE A 16 -2.19 -5.69 10.64
N ASP A 17 -2.02 -5.76 9.32
CA ASP A 17 -3.11 -5.92 8.38
C ASP A 17 -3.16 -7.37 7.91
N TYR A 18 -4.35 -7.96 7.95
CA TYR A 18 -4.57 -9.36 7.57
C TYR A 18 -5.38 -9.44 6.28
N PHE A 19 -4.99 -10.37 5.40
CA PHE A 19 -5.65 -10.56 4.10
C PHE A 19 -5.88 -12.04 3.80
N MET A 20 -7.01 -12.34 3.16
CA MET A 20 -7.23 -13.60 2.45
C MET A 20 -7.00 -13.37 0.96
N ILE A 21 -6.18 -14.20 0.33
CA ILE A 21 -5.87 -14.13 -1.10
C ILE A 21 -6.33 -15.44 -1.76
N ARG A 22 -7.20 -15.33 -2.76
CA ARG A 22 -7.62 -16.43 -3.63
C ARG A 22 -6.97 -16.26 -5.00
N VAL A 23 -6.16 -17.22 -5.42
CA VAL A 23 -5.47 -17.21 -6.72
C VAL A 23 -6.23 -18.07 -7.72
N THR A 24 -6.45 -17.53 -8.91
CA THR A 24 -6.98 -18.25 -10.08
C THR A 24 -5.82 -18.53 -11.03
N ARG A 25 -5.66 -19.80 -11.40
CA ARG A 25 -4.65 -20.25 -12.39
C ARG A 25 -5.35 -20.61 -13.69
N SER A 26 -4.78 -20.16 -14.81
CA SER A 26 -5.25 -20.50 -16.16
C SER A 26 -4.41 -21.65 -16.71
N GLU A 27 -5.05 -22.70 -17.23
CA GLU A 27 -4.33 -23.76 -17.96
C GLU A 27 -3.75 -23.25 -19.29
N ARG A 28 -4.37 -22.22 -19.89
CA ARG A 28 -3.92 -21.61 -21.16
C ARG A 28 -2.77 -20.64 -20.96
N GLU A 29 -2.67 -20.06 -19.77
CA GLU A 29 -1.62 -19.09 -19.41
C GLU A 29 -1.05 -19.46 -18.03
N PRO A 30 -0.17 -20.47 -17.96
CA PRO A 30 0.32 -21.01 -16.68
C PRO A 30 1.08 -20.00 -15.82
N GLY A 31 1.60 -18.93 -16.44
CA GLY A 31 2.29 -17.83 -15.76
C GLY A 31 1.39 -16.70 -15.27
N ARG A 32 0.09 -16.70 -15.62
CA ARG A 32 -0.82 -15.62 -15.23
C ARG A 32 -1.28 -15.81 -13.79
N LEU A 33 -1.02 -14.80 -12.96
CA LEU A 33 -1.44 -14.75 -11.56
C LEU A 33 -2.57 -13.72 -11.40
N ALA A 34 -3.81 -14.20 -11.38
CA ALA A 34 -5.01 -13.38 -11.16
C ALA A 34 -5.80 -13.91 -9.95
N GLY A 35 -6.77 -13.16 -9.45
CA GLY A 35 -7.56 -13.60 -8.32
C GLY A 35 -8.30 -12.50 -7.57
N LEU A 36 -8.61 -12.78 -6.30
CA LEU A 36 -9.31 -11.89 -5.40
C LEU A 36 -8.56 -11.78 -4.07
N ILE A 37 -8.47 -10.57 -3.54
CA ILE A 37 -7.99 -10.26 -2.21
C ILE A 37 -9.14 -9.73 -1.35
N GLU A 38 -9.18 -10.13 -0.09
CA GLU A 38 -10.10 -9.63 0.92
C GLU A 38 -9.32 -9.17 2.15
N ARG A 39 -9.53 -7.93 2.60
CA ARG A 39 -8.97 -7.43 3.86
C ARG A 39 -9.80 -7.96 5.03
N LEU A 40 -9.18 -8.77 5.87
CA LEU A 40 -9.80 -9.34 7.05
C LEU A 40 -10.01 -8.24 8.10
N GLY A 41 -11.22 -8.19 8.68
CA GLY A 41 -11.64 -7.13 9.60
C GLY A 41 -12.53 -6.06 8.94
N SER A 42 -12.24 -5.63 7.71
CA SER A 42 -13.12 -4.71 6.96
C SER A 42 -14.03 -5.42 5.96
N GLY A 43 -13.64 -6.60 5.47
CA GLY A 43 -14.33 -7.32 4.40
C GLY A 43 -14.19 -6.66 3.03
N GLU A 44 -13.29 -5.67 2.87
CA GLU A 44 -13.02 -5.03 1.58
C GLU A 44 -12.47 -6.05 0.59
N LYS A 45 -13.10 -6.18 -0.57
CA LYS A 45 -12.73 -7.14 -1.62
C LYS A 45 -12.28 -6.43 -2.88
N ARG A 46 -11.18 -6.89 -3.48
CA ARG A 46 -10.71 -6.43 -4.79
C ARG A 46 -10.22 -7.59 -5.64
N ILE A 47 -10.37 -7.44 -6.95
CA ILE A 47 -9.82 -8.37 -7.93
C ILE A 47 -8.45 -7.87 -8.34
N PHE A 48 -7.51 -8.79 -8.60
CA PHE A 48 -6.24 -8.50 -9.23
C PHE A 48 -6.06 -9.40 -10.45
N GLU A 49 -5.43 -8.89 -11.49
CA GLU A 49 -5.19 -9.61 -12.74
C GLU A 49 -3.73 -9.99 -12.96
N THR A 50 -2.83 -9.38 -12.17
CA THR A 50 -1.39 -9.61 -12.21
C THR A 50 -0.80 -9.64 -10.80
N GLY A 51 0.41 -10.21 -10.65
CA GLY A 51 1.12 -10.22 -9.38
C GLY A 51 1.51 -8.83 -8.88
N GLU A 52 1.83 -7.90 -9.79
CA GLU A 52 2.15 -6.52 -9.44
C GLU A 52 0.94 -5.80 -8.82
N GLN A 53 -0.27 -6.07 -9.34
CA GLN A 53 -1.49 -5.53 -8.75
C GLN A 53 -1.71 -6.10 -7.35
N LEU A 54 -1.48 -7.40 -7.13
CA LEU A 54 -1.58 -8.01 -5.81
C LEU A 54 -0.63 -7.36 -4.80
N VAL A 55 0.64 -7.14 -5.18
CA VAL A 55 1.64 -6.49 -4.30
C VAL A 55 1.20 -5.07 -3.91
N ARG A 56 0.65 -4.29 -4.86
CA ARG A 56 0.13 -2.95 -4.57
C ARG A 56 -1.05 -2.97 -3.60
N LEU A 57 -1.90 -3.99 -3.68
CA LEU A 57 -3.08 -4.14 -2.82
C LEU A 57 -2.71 -4.55 -1.38
N VAL A 58 -1.73 -5.44 -1.21
CA VAL A 58 -1.25 -5.88 0.11
C VAL A 58 -0.35 -4.82 0.76
N GLY A 59 0.55 -4.22 -0.02
CA GLY A 59 1.57 -3.29 0.45
C GLY A 59 1.05 -1.88 0.78
N GLY A 60 -0.25 -1.63 0.63
CA GLY A 60 -0.92 -0.44 1.17
C GLY A 60 -0.15 0.86 0.99
N GLY A 61 0.12 1.28 -0.25
CA GLY A 61 0.49 2.68 -0.52
C GLY A 61 1.88 3.18 -0.08
N THR A 62 2.82 2.34 0.36
CA THR A 62 4.21 2.79 0.63
C THR A 62 5.26 1.79 0.13
N ALA A 63 5.39 1.63 -1.19
CA ALA A 63 6.58 0.95 -1.77
C ALA A 63 6.82 1.16 -3.28
N PHE A 64 6.13 2.08 -3.96
CA PHE A 64 6.47 2.42 -5.36
C PHE A 64 6.19 3.90 -5.67
N ASP A 65 6.77 4.81 -4.88
CA ASP A 65 7.10 6.17 -5.36
C ASP A 65 8.39 6.10 -6.22
N LEU A 66 8.40 5.23 -7.23
CA LEU A 66 9.37 5.31 -8.31
C LEU A 66 8.69 6.04 -9.44
N ASN A 67 8.86 7.36 -9.42
CA ASN A 67 8.73 8.23 -10.58
C ASN A 67 7.31 8.69 -10.96
N MET A 68 6.58 9.33 -10.04
CA MET A 68 5.82 10.51 -10.44
C MET A 68 6.75 11.71 -10.29
N GLN A 69 7.49 12.00 -11.36
CA GLN A 69 8.16 13.28 -11.53
C GLN A 69 7.16 14.38 -11.13
N SER A 70 7.46 15.08 -10.03
CA SER A 70 6.99 16.43 -9.84
C SER A 70 7.36 17.18 -11.10
N GLY A 71 6.39 17.35 -11.99
CA GLY A 71 6.54 18.18 -13.16
C GLY A 71 6.86 19.56 -12.65
N THR A 72 8.15 19.91 -12.66
CA THR A 72 8.63 21.29 -12.75
C THR A 72 8.13 21.83 -14.08
N GLY A 73 6.83 22.16 -14.09
CA GLY A 73 6.24 23.00 -15.10
C GLY A 73 6.61 24.42 -14.79
N ASP A 74 7.85 24.77 -15.13
CA ASP A 74 8.29 26.14 -15.33
C ASP A 74 7.32 26.78 -16.35
N ARG A 75 6.34 27.53 -15.85
CA ARG A 75 5.49 28.37 -16.68
C ARG A 75 5.77 29.81 -16.32
N ASN A 76 6.86 30.28 -16.91
CA ASN A 76 7.01 31.68 -17.30
C ASN A 76 5.67 32.20 -17.86
N ARG A 77 5.02 33.10 -17.12
CA ARG A 77 3.97 33.97 -17.62
C ARG A 77 3.98 35.28 -16.81
N SER A 78 4.81 36.18 -17.32
CA SER A 78 4.53 37.61 -17.55
C SER A 78 3.74 38.39 -16.51
N ASP A 79 4.38 39.44 -15.99
CA ASP A 79 3.81 40.70 -15.49
C ASP A 79 2.47 41.06 -16.17
N PRO A 80 1.46 41.59 -15.45
CA PRO A 80 1.41 43.06 -15.30
C PRO A 80 0.71 43.61 -14.03
N LEU A 81 1.27 44.71 -13.50
CA LEU A 81 0.68 46.03 -13.13
C LEU A 81 1.28 46.63 -11.85
#